data_AF-A0AAE9Y6R7-F1
#
_entry.id   AF-A0AAE9Y6R7-F1
#
_cell.length_a   1.000
_cell.length_b   1.000
_cell.length_c   1.000
_cell.angle_alpha   90.00
_cell.angle_beta   90.00
_cell.angle_gamma   90.00
#
_symmetry.space_group_name_H-M   'P 1'
#
loop_
_entity.id
_entity.type
_entity.pdbx_description
1 polymer ?
#
loop_
_entity_poly.entity_id
_entity_poly.type
_entity_poly.pdbx_seq_one_letter_code
_entity_poly.pdbx_strand_id
1 'polypeptide(L)'
;MPLPTRPLRRSLAVGATVVAVVVALVLGVAPAGADPRTDAAYADAAHRSLVGRPATAQESAAWVAHIGAGGSRGSLVVPLAGSEELEAQLVEAEYQGILGRSADAGGGAFWLDYLQRPGATLRSFEARLLGSPEFARRAGPTSEDLVVALYDVILRRAPSDADVTYWTGRIDGGANPVIVARGFLGSREARALDVRLAYEGFLGRAVDAGGLALWIDRLGATGDEQLLWASLVVSREYYDKVPAADRARTVPVAVPVSLALGQG
;
A
#
# COMPACT_ATOMS: atom_id res chain seq x y z
N MET A 1 7.83 -55.91 -24.72
CA MET A 1 8.71 -55.59 -23.58
C MET A 1 8.47 -54.13 -23.20
N PRO A 2 7.57 -53.82 -22.25
CA PRO A 2 7.26 -52.45 -21.87
C PRO A 2 8.11 -52.00 -20.67
N LEU A 3 8.66 -50.78 -20.75
CA LEU A 3 9.44 -50.15 -19.68
C LEU A 3 8.50 -49.60 -18.58
N PRO A 4 8.89 -49.68 -17.29
CA PRO A 4 8.08 -49.15 -16.19
C PRO A 4 8.19 -47.62 -16.07
N THR A 5 7.05 -46.95 -15.97
CA THR A 5 6.94 -45.51 -15.67
C THR A 5 7.19 -45.26 -14.17
N ARG A 6 8.23 -44.47 -13.87
CA ARG A 6 8.46 -43.92 -12.51
C ARG A 6 7.60 -42.67 -12.32
N PRO A 7 6.92 -42.48 -11.17
CA PRO A 7 6.28 -41.21 -10.87
C PRO A 7 7.33 -40.16 -10.48
N LEU A 8 7.26 -38.98 -11.11
CA LEU A 8 8.03 -37.80 -10.72
C LEU A 8 7.53 -37.32 -9.34
N ARG A 9 8.37 -37.48 -8.32
CA ARG A 9 8.17 -36.83 -7.02
C ARG A 9 8.32 -35.32 -7.22
N ARG A 10 7.27 -34.56 -6.88
CA ARG A 10 7.30 -33.10 -6.80
C ARG A 10 8.33 -32.69 -5.74
N SER A 11 9.40 -32.02 -6.16
CA SER A 11 10.37 -31.42 -5.25
C SER A 11 9.79 -30.10 -4.74
N LEU A 12 9.41 -30.08 -3.46
CA LEU A 12 9.10 -28.87 -2.71
C LEU A 12 10.37 -28.38 -2.00
N ALA A 13 10.42 -27.06 -1.81
CA ALA A 13 11.23 -26.31 -0.84
C ALA A 13 12.69 -26.01 -1.20
N VAL A 14 12.97 -24.72 -1.45
CA VAL A 14 14.00 -23.91 -0.73
C VAL A 14 13.61 -22.41 -0.64
N GLY A 15 12.73 -21.88 -1.50
CA GLY A 15 12.47 -20.42 -1.56
C GLY A 15 11.54 -19.80 -0.49
N ALA A 16 10.69 -20.58 0.19
CA ALA A 16 9.65 -20.03 1.07
C ALA A 16 10.12 -19.75 2.52
N THR A 17 11.29 -20.26 2.92
CA THR A 17 11.70 -20.27 4.34
C THR A 17 12.33 -18.96 4.80
N VAL A 18 12.85 -18.12 3.89
CA VAL A 18 13.52 -16.86 4.29
C VAL A 18 12.50 -15.73 4.54
N VAL A 19 11.36 -15.71 3.85
CA VAL A 19 10.32 -14.69 4.03
C VAL A 19 9.60 -14.86 5.38
N ALA A 20 9.35 -16.10 5.82
CA ALA A 20 8.68 -16.36 7.10
C ALA A 20 9.53 -15.95 8.33
N VAL A 21 10.87 -16.05 8.24
CA VAL A 21 11.76 -15.73 9.37
C VAL A 21 11.95 -14.22 9.57
N VAL A 22 11.87 -13.42 8.50
CA VAL A 22 11.95 -11.95 8.62
C VAL A 22 10.63 -11.35 9.13
N VAL A 23 9.48 -11.99 8.86
CA VAL A 23 8.18 -11.60 9.45
C VAL A 23 8.13 -11.93 10.94
N ALA A 24 8.73 -13.03 11.37
CA ALA A 24 8.72 -13.46 12.77
C ALA A 24 9.60 -12.59 13.70
N LEU A 25 10.64 -11.90 13.20
CA LEU A 25 11.57 -11.17 14.07
C LEU A 25 11.09 -9.76 14.50
N VAL A 26 9.98 -9.26 13.95
CA VAL A 26 9.39 -7.96 14.31
C VAL A 26 8.06 -8.11 15.08
N LEU A 27 7.46 -9.30 15.09
CA LEU A 27 6.17 -9.52 15.74
C LEU A 27 6.38 -9.95 17.19
N GLY A 28 6.32 -8.99 18.11
CA GLY A 28 6.03 -9.29 19.50
C GLY A 28 4.73 -10.10 19.57
N VAL A 29 4.85 -11.42 19.71
CA VAL A 29 3.74 -12.35 19.86
C VAL A 29 2.95 -11.94 21.10
N ALA A 30 1.81 -11.30 20.88
CA ALA A 30 0.78 -11.17 21.91
C ALA A 30 0.04 -12.50 21.99
N PRO A 31 -0.09 -13.14 23.16
CA PRO A 31 -1.07 -14.20 23.31
C PRO A 31 -2.45 -13.53 23.24
N ALA A 32 -3.18 -13.77 22.15
CA ALA A 32 -4.57 -13.33 22.05
C ALA A 32 -5.42 -14.21 22.96
N GLY A 33 -5.91 -13.66 24.07
CA GLY A 33 -7.18 -14.11 24.62
C GLY A 33 -8.24 -13.76 23.58
N ALA A 34 -8.74 -14.75 22.84
CA ALA A 34 -9.81 -14.57 21.88
C ALA A 34 -11.08 -14.13 22.62
N ASP A 35 -11.47 -12.87 22.47
CA ASP A 35 -12.87 -12.47 22.66
C ASP A 35 -13.48 -12.34 21.25
N PRO A 36 -14.40 -13.24 20.85
CA PRO A 36 -15.07 -13.19 19.55
C PRO A 36 -15.70 -11.84 19.21
N ARG A 37 -16.12 -11.06 20.23
CA ARG A 37 -16.67 -9.70 20.01
C ARG A 37 -15.58 -8.70 19.67
N THR A 38 -14.37 -8.87 20.19
CA THR A 38 -13.20 -8.05 19.81
C THR A 38 -12.60 -8.46 18.47
N ASP A 39 -12.60 -9.75 18.14
CA ASP A 39 -12.07 -10.23 16.86
C ASP A 39 -13.00 -9.88 15.68
N ALA A 40 -14.32 -9.94 15.87
CA ALA A 40 -15.28 -9.44 14.90
C ALA A 40 -15.20 -7.91 14.73
N ALA A 41 -15.06 -7.15 15.83
CA ALA A 41 -14.85 -5.70 15.76
C ALA A 41 -13.52 -5.35 15.07
N TYR A 42 -12.47 -6.14 15.31
CA TYR A 42 -11.18 -5.98 14.63
C TYR A 42 -11.28 -6.29 13.14
N ALA A 43 -12.01 -7.33 12.75
CA ALA A 43 -12.30 -7.63 11.34
C ALA A 43 -13.00 -6.44 10.67
N ASP A 44 -14.06 -5.90 11.29
CA ASP A 44 -14.77 -4.73 10.78
C ASP A 44 -13.85 -3.51 10.64
N ALA A 45 -13.06 -3.21 11.67
CA ALA A 45 -12.11 -2.10 11.64
C ALA A 45 -11.04 -2.29 10.56
N ALA A 46 -10.48 -3.49 10.40
CA ALA A 46 -9.48 -3.77 9.37
C ALA A 46 -10.04 -3.60 7.96
N HIS A 47 -11.27 -4.05 7.70
CA HIS A 47 -11.92 -3.84 6.40
C HIS A 47 -12.20 -2.36 6.15
N ARG A 48 -12.72 -1.62 7.14
CA ARG A 48 -12.97 -0.18 6.96
C ARG A 48 -11.70 0.60 6.64
N SER A 49 -10.60 0.28 7.31
CA SER A 49 -9.35 1.00 7.16
C SER A 49 -8.60 0.64 5.89
N LEU A 50 -8.69 -0.61 5.42
CA LEU A 50 -8.01 -1.04 4.21
C LEU A 50 -8.90 -0.87 2.97
N VAL A 51 -10.10 -1.46 2.96
CA VAL A 51 -10.99 -1.53 1.79
C VAL A 51 -12.19 -0.57 1.88
N GLY A 52 -12.21 0.36 2.83
CA GLY A 52 -13.23 1.43 2.87
C GLY A 52 -14.67 0.99 3.20
N ARG A 53 -14.90 -0.30 3.55
CA ARG A 53 -16.22 -0.83 3.90
C ARG A 53 -16.18 -1.70 5.16
N PRO A 54 -17.31 -1.88 5.86
CA PRO A 54 -17.38 -2.88 6.93
C PRO A 54 -17.13 -4.30 6.43
N ALA A 55 -16.70 -5.15 7.35
CA ALA A 55 -16.65 -6.59 7.12
C ALA A 55 -18.09 -7.13 7.04
N THR A 56 -18.36 -8.02 6.09
CA THR A 56 -19.61 -8.77 6.06
C THR A 56 -19.71 -9.72 7.25
N ALA A 57 -20.91 -10.21 7.54
CA ALA A 57 -21.11 -11.22 8.59
C ALA A 57 -20.30 -12.51 8.32
N GLN A 58 -20.16 -12.89 7.04
CA GLN A 58 -19.39 -14.06 6.64
C GLN A 58 -17.87 -13.83 6.83
N GLU A 59 -17.35 -12.69 6.39
CA GLU A 59 -15.94 -12.32 6.61
C GLU A 59 -15.64 -12.26 8.10
N SER A 60 -16.47 -11.59 8.89
CA SER A 60 -16.31 -11.50 10.35
C SER A 60 -16.29 -12.89 11.01
N ALA A 61 -17.20 -13.78 10.63
CA ALA A 61 -17.23 -15.16 11.12
C ALA A 61 -15.97 -15.95 10.74
N ALA A 62 -15.46 -15.76 9.50
CA ALA A 62 -14.23 -16.39 9.05
C ALA A 62 -13.00 -15.90 9.85
N TRP A 63 -12.94 -14.60 10.15
CA TRP A 63 -11.87 -14.03 10.97
C TRP A 63 -11.89 -14.61 12.39
N VAL A 64 -13.05 -14.61 13.04
CA VAL A 64 -13.24 -15.18 14.38
C VAL A 64 -12.87 -16.67 14.40
N ALA A 65 -13.32 -17.45 13.41
CA ALA A 65 -13.00 -18.87 13.34
C ALA A 65 -11.49 -19.12 13.14
N HIS A 66 -10.84 -18.34 12.27
CA HIS A 66 -9.41 -18.45 12.02
C HIS A 66 -8.58 -18.13 13.28
N ILE A 67 -8.90 -17.02 13.95
CA ILE A 67 -8.19 -16.59 15.17
C ILE A 67 -8.47 -17.56 16.33
N GLY A 68 -9.73 -18.00 16.49
CA GLY A 68 -10.12 -19.00 17.49
C GLY A 68 -9.43 -20.36 17.30
N ALA A 69 -9.06 -20.71 16.06
CA ALA A 69 -8.25 -21.89 15.74
C ALA A 69 -6.72 -21.68 15.94
N GLY A 70 -6.30 -20.55 16.50
CA GLY A 70 -4.88 -20.21 16.73
C GLY A 70 -4.19 -19.54 15.54
N GLY A 71 -4.95 -19.17 14.50
CA GLY A 71 -4.45 -18.41 13.37
C GLY A 71 -4.08 -16.96 13.74
N SER A 72 -3.16 -16.37 12.98
CA SER A 72 -2.72 -14.99 13.23
C SER A 72 -3.63 -13.97 12.53
N ARG A 73 -3.73 -12.76 13.07
CA ARG A 73 -4.37 -11.64 12.35
C ARG A 73 -3.63 -11.29 11.07
N GLY A 74 -2.30 -11.39 11.08
CA GLY A 74 -1.45 -11.12 9.91
C GLY A 74 -1.78 -11.98 8.69
N SER A 75 -2.14 -13.25 8.89
CA SER A 75 -2.56 -14.14 7.79
C SER A 75 -3.89 -13.77 7.15
N LEU A 76 -4.66 -12.85 7.75
CA LEU A 76 -5.91 -12.31 7.17
C LEU A 76 -5.72 -10.89 6.64
N VAL A 77 -4.97 -10.05 7.36
CA VAL A 77 -4.72 -8.66 6.96
C VAL A 77 -3.83 -8.56 5.72
N VAL A 78 -2.79 -9.39 5.61
CA VAL A 78 -1.87 -9.32 4.45
C VAL A 78 -2.61 -9.63 3.13
N PRO A 79 -3.41 -10.71 3.01
CA PRO A 79 -4.24 -10.92 1.82
C PRO A 79 -5.28 -9.81 1.59
N LEU A 80 -5.87 -9.24 2.64
CA LEU A 80 -6.81 -8.12 2.51
C LEU A 80 -6.11 -6.87 1.92
N ALA A 81 -4.89 -6.57 2.37
CA ALA A 81 -4.09 -5.46 1.88
C ALA A 81 -3.59 -5.64 0.43
N GLY A 82 -3.57 -6.88 -0.08
CA GLY A 82 -3.28 -7.20 -1.48
C GLY A 82 -4.51 -7.67 -2.27
N SER A 83 -5.71 -7.35 -1.79
CA SER A 83 -6.95 -7.79 -2.42
C SER A 83 -7.27 -6.97 -3.67
N GLU A 84 -7.89 -7.62 -4.66
CA GLU A 84 -8.39 -6.94 -5.88
C GLU A 84 -9.37 -5.80 -5.53
N GLU A 85 -10.14 -5.93 -4.45
CA GLU A 85 -11.02 -4.87 -3.98
C GLU A 85 -10.25 -3.61 -3.56
N LEU A 86 -9.19 -3.77 -2.77
CA LEU A 86 -8.34 -2.64 -2.41
C LEU A 86 -7.64 -2.07 -3.64
N GLU A 87 -7.08 -2.91 -4.49
CA GLU A 87 -6.39 -2.46 -5.70
C GLU A 87 -7.33 -1.70 -6.65
N ALA A 88 -8.58 -2.11 -6.79
CA ALA A 88 -9.58 -1.40 -7.59
C ALA A 88 -9.85 0.01 -7.04
N GLN A 89 -9.95 0.14 -5.71
CA GLN A 89 -10.13 1.44 -5.06
C GLN A 89 -8.89 2.32 -5.22
N LEU A 90 -7.69 1.75 -5.09
CA LEU A 90 -6.43 2.47 -5.27
C LEU A 90 -6.27 2.94 -6.72
N VAL A 91 -6.56 2.09 -7.70
CA VAL A 91 -6.51 2.47 -9.11
C VAL A 91 -7.42 3.65 -9.38
N GLU A 92 -8.69 3.59 -8.95
CA GLU A 92 -9.63 4.70 -9.15
C GLU A 92 -9.13 5.97 -8.46
N ALA A 93 -8.65 5.88 -7.23
CA ALA A 93 -8.23 7.05 -6.49
C ALA A 93 -6.95 7.70 -7.02
N GLU A 94 -5.97 6.91 -7.46
CA GLU A 94 -4.77 7.42 -8.13
C GLU A 94 -5.13 8.08 -9.47
N TYR A 95 -6.10 7.55 -10.20
CA TYR A 95 -6.63 8.19 -11.40
C TYR A 95 -7.24 9.56 -11.11
N GLN A 96 -8.08 9.66 -10.07
CA GLN A 96 -8.63 10.93 -9.64
C GLN A 96 -7.55 11.89 -9.15
N GLY A 97 -6.65 11.42 -8.29
CA GLY A 97 -5.63 12.25 -7.66
C GLY A 97 -4.54 12.76 -8.62
N ILE A 98 -4.11 11.91 -9.56
CA ILE A 98 -3.01 12.21 -10.47
C ILE A 98 -3.53 12.83 -11.77
N LEU A 99 -4.63 12.30 -12.33
CA LEU A 99 -5.14 12.70 -13.64
C LEU A 99 -6.41 13.57 -13.58
N GLY A 100 -7.11 13.60 -12.44
CA GLY A 100 -8.33 14.39 -12.27
C GLY A 100 -9.55 13.78 -12.97
N ARG A 101 -9.57 12.46 -13.17
CA ARG A 101 -10.69 11.72 -13.78
C ARG A 101 -10.70 10.26 -13.33
N SER A 102 -11.82 9.58 -13.52
CA SER A 102 -11.91 8.13 -13.30
C SER A 102 -11.10 7.34 -14.33
N ALA A 103 -10.70 6.13 -13.95
CA ALA A 103 -10.26 5.14 -14.91
C ALA A 103 -11.46 4.73 -15.79
N ASP A 104 -11.26 4.62 -17.11
CA ASP A 104 -12.25 3.95 -17.94
C ASP A 104 -12.22 2.43 -17.66
N ALA A 105 -13.28 1.71 -18.03
CA ALA A 105 -13.41 0.29 -17.72
C ALA A 105 -12.23 -0.56 -18.24
N GLY A 106 -11.67 -0.21 -19.41
CA GLY A 106 -10.53 -0.92 -19.98
C GLY A 106 -9.22 -0.59 -19.26
N GLY A 107 -8.99 0.68 -18.96
CA GLY A 107 -7.85 1.15 -18.19
C GLY A 107 -7.82 0.55 -16.78
N GLY A 108 -8.95 0.57 -16.07
CA GLY A 108 -9.07 -0.02 -14.74
C GLY A 108 -8.74 -1.51 -14.74
N ALA A 109 -9.35 -2.28 -15.65
CA ALA A 109 -9.09 -3.73 -15.77
C ALA A 109 -7.62 -4.04 -16.12
N PHE A 110 -6.99 -3.22 -16.96
CA PHE A 110 -5.57 -3.37 -17.29
C PHE A 110 -4.68 -3.18 -16.06
N TRP A 111 -4.96 -2.17 -15.22
CA TRP A 111 -4.14 -1.91 -14.04
C TRP A 111 -4.34 -2.94 -12.93
N LEU A 112 -5.55 -3.49 -12.79
CA LEU A 112 -5.79 -4.61 -11.88
C LEU A 112 -5.03 -5.86 -12.31
N ASP A 113 -5.08 -6.24 -13.59
CA ASP A 113 -4.24 -7.33 -14.11
C ASP A 113 -2.75 -7.05 -13.90
N TYR A 114 -2.32 -5.80 -14.06
CA TYR A 114 -0.94 -5.40 -13.80
C TYR A 114 -0.53 -5.59 -12.35
N LEU A 115 -1.33 -5.13 -11.38
CA LEU A 115 -1.01 -5.21 -9.94
C LEU A 115 -0.98 -6.65 -9.42
N GLN A 116 -1.73 -7.55 -10.04
CA GLN A 116 -1.70 -8.98 -9.73
C GLN A 116 -0.43 -9.70 -10.21
N ARG A 117 0.45 -9.04 -10.98
CA ARG A 117 1.68 -9.66 -11.49
C ARG A 117 2.76 -9.73 -10.41
N PRO A 118 3.57 -10.81 -10.38
CA PRO A 118 4.70 -10.89 -9.46
C PRO A 118 5.66 -9.70 -9.61
N GLY A 119 5.87 -8.97 -8.50
CA GLY A 119 6.77 -7.81 -8.47
C GLY A 119 6.15 -6.50 -8.97
N ALA A 120 4.87 -6.48 -9.37
CA ALA A 120 4.14 -5.24 -9.49
C ALA A 120 3.84 -4.66 -8.10
N THR A 121 3.89 -3.34 -7.99
CA THR A 121 3.55 -2.59 -6.77
C THR A 121 2.72 -1.38 -7.12
N LEU A 122 1.96 -0.85 -6.16
CA LEU A 122 1.26 0.42 -6.31
C LEU A 122 2.19 1.54 -6.82
N ARG A 123 3.38 1.66 -6.22
CA ARG A 123 4.43 2.59 -6.66
C ARG A 123 4.82 2.46 -8.13
N SER A 124 4.89 1.22 -8.61
CA SER A 124 5.25 0.97 -10.01
C SER A 124 4.12 1.34 -10.98
N PHE A 125 2.86 1.29 -10.53
CA PHE A 125 1.68 1.77 -11.24
C PHE A 125 1.64 3.31 -11.24
N GLU A 126 1.76 3.95 -10.08
CA GLU A 126 1.81 5.42 -9.94
C GLU A 126 2.91 6.03 -10.81
N ALA A 127 4.11 5.44 -10.83
CA ALA A 127 5.21 5.90 -11.67
C ALA A 127 4.85 5.91 -13.17
N ARG A 128 4.02 4.96 -13.62
CA ARG A 128 3.54 4.91 -15.01
C ARG A 128 2.45 5.93 -15.27
N LEU A 129 1.61 6.21 -14.29
CA LEU A 129 0.56 7.24 -14.39
C LEU A 129 1.18 8.64 -14.43
N LEU A 130 2.08 8.94 -13.50
CA LEU A 130 2.85 10.19 -13.39
C LEU A 130 3.83 10.40 -14.55
N GLY A 131 4.38 9.32 -15.10
CA GLY A 131 5.24 9.37 -16.28
C GLY A 131 4.49 9.33 -17.62
N SER A 132 3.15 9.36 -17.59
CA SER A 132 2.35 9.22 -18.81
C SER A 132 2.31 10.51 -19.63
N PRO A 133 2.11 10.43 -20.97
CA PRO A 133 1.82 11.60 -21.79
C PRO A 133 0.59 12.37 -21.33
N GLU A 134 -0.33 11.72 -20.63
CA GLU A 134 -1.53 12.37 -20.11
C GLU A 134 -1.24 13.27 -18.92
N PHE A 135 -0.48 12.76 -17.94
CA PHE A 135 -0.02 13.59 -16.82
C PHE A 135 0.83 14.76 -17.32
N ALA A 136 1.73 14.54 -18.29
CA ALA A 136 2.53 15.60 -18.89
C ALA A 136 1.66 16.70 -19.53
N ARG A 137 0.61 16.34 -20.28
CA ARG A 137 -0.34 17.32 -20.85
C ARG A 137 -1.09 18.11 -19.78
N ARG A 138 -1.40 17.48 -18.65
CA ARG A 138 -2.07 18.13 -17.51
C ARG A 138 -1.14 19.09 -16.78
N ALA A 139 0.12 18.70 -16.62
CA ALA A 139 1.12 19.52 -15.94
C ALA A 139 1.37 20.82 -16.70
N GLY A 140 1.62 20.75 -18.00
CA GLY A 140 1.85 21.91 -18.85
C GLY A 140 2.78 21.61 -20.03
N PRO A 141 3.04 22.60 -20.91
CA PRO A 141 3.82 22.39 -22.11
C PRO A 141 5.33 22.23 -21.88
N THR A 142 5.84 22.56 -20.68
CA THR A 142 7.28 22.58 -20.41
C THR A 142 7.72 21.48 -19.44
N SER A 143 9.02 21.15 -19.47
CA SER A 143 9.64 20.28 -18.49
C SER A 143 9.57 20.85 -17.08
N GLU A 144 9.59 22.18 -16.93
CA GLU A 144 9.43 22.85 -15.64
C GLU A 144 8.04 22.58 -15.06
N ASP A 145 6.98 22.71 -15.87
CA ASP A 145 5.60 22.42 -15.45
C ASP A 145 5.48 20.97 -14.95
N LEU A 146 6.06 20.01 -15.69
CA LEU A 146 6.09 18.61 -15.28
C LEU A 146 6.82 18.41 -13.94
N VAL A 147 7.97 19.06 -13.76
CA VAL A 147 8.72 18.97 -12.50
C VAL A 147 7.91 19.55 -11.34
N VAL A 148 7.35 20.75 -11.50
CA VAL A 148 6.50 21.38 -10.47
C VAL A 148 5.32 20.47 -10.11
N ALA A 149 4.65 19.87 -11.09
CA ALA A 149 3.56 18.94 -10.85
C ALA A 149 4.00 17.67 -10.11
N LEU A 150 5.16 17.09 -10.44
CA LEU A 150 5.71 15.93 -9.72
C LEU A 150 6.03 16.28 -8.25
N TYR A 151 6.60 17.45 -7.99
CA TYR A 151 6.87 17.93 -6.63
C TYR A 151 5.59 18.13 -5.82
N ASP A 152 4.57 18.72 -6.41
CA ASP A 152 3.28 18.95 -5.76
C ASP A 152 2.59 17.62 -5.42
N VAL A 153 2.41 16.75 -6.42
CA VAL A 153 1.67 15.48 -6.27
C VAL A 153 2.39 14.50 -5.35
N ILE A 154 3.72 14.33 -5.51
CA ILE A 154 4.47 13.27 -4.80
C ILE A 154 5.02 13.77 -3.47
N LEU A 155 5.55 15.00 -3.43
CA LEU A 155 6.31 15.51 -2.27
C LEU A 155 5.53 16.57 -1.47
N ARG A 156 4.39 17.04 -1.98
CA ARG A 156 3.52 18.04 -1.34
C ARG A 156 4.25 19.32 -0.94
N ARG A 157 5.16 19.76 -1.81
CA ARG A 157 5.89 21.03 -1.65
C ARG A 157 6.31 21.58 -3.00
N ALA A 158 6.65 22.87 -3.03
CA ALA A 158 7.28 23.47 -4.19
C ALA A 158 8.75 22.99 -4.36
N PRO A 159 9.24 22.85 -5.60
CA PRO A 159 10.67 22.70 -5.87
C PRO A 159 11.42 24.01 -5.62
N SER A 160 12.71 23.90 -5.30
CA SER A 160 13.65 25.03 -5.39
C SER A 160 14.12 25.26 -6.84
N ASP A 161 14.71 26.42 -7.14
CA ASP A 161 15.29 26.69 -8.47
C ASP A 161 16.36 25.65 -8.87
N ALA A 162 17.11 25.16 -7.89
CA ALA A 162 18.12 24.11 -8.08
C ALA A 162 17.46 22.75 -8.38
N ASP A 163 16.36 22.42 -7.70
CA ASP A 163 15.55 21.22 -8.00
C ASP A 163 15.03 21.28 -9.44
N VAL A 164 14.40 22.40 -9.83
CA VAL A 164 13.87 22.60 -11.18
C VAL A 164 14.98 22.39 -12.21
N THR A 165 16.09 23.13 -12.09
CA THR A 165 17.23 23.04 -13.02
C THR A 165 17.76 21.62 -13.16
N TYR A 166 17.87 20.88 -12.04
CA TYR A 166 18.38 19.51 -12.03
C TYR A 166 17.47 18.52 -12.75
N TRP A 167 16.15 18.65 -12.59
CA TRP A 167 15.20 17.73 -13.20
C TRP A 167 14.84 18.09 -14.63
N THR A 168 14.68 19.37 -14.96
CA THR A 168 14.44 19.82 -16.33
C THR A 168 15.61 19.44 -17.24
N GLY A 169 16.85 19.63 -16.79
CA GLY A 169 18.04 19.20 -17.55
C GLY A 169 18.08 17.70 -17.86
N ARG A 170 17.48 16.84 -17.02
CA ARG A 170 17.33 15.41 -17.34
C ARG A 170 16.22 15.13 -18.33
N ILE A 171 15.06 15.74 -18.13
CA ILE A 171 13.90 15.54 -18.99
C ILE A 171 14.23 16.03 -20.41
N ASP A 172 14.80 17.23 -20.53
CA ASP A 172 15.24 17.83 -21.79
C ASP A 172 16.41 17.05 -22.42
N GLY A 173 17.24 16.40 -21.58
CA GLY A 173 18.27 15.46 -22.01
C GLY A 173 17.74 14.10 -22.48
N GLY A 174 16.41 13.89 -22.52
CA GLY A 174 15.77 12.68 -23.01
C GLY A 174 15.53 11.59 -21.95
N ALA A 175 15.60 11.93 -20.67
CA ALA A 175 15.24 10.98 -19.61
C ALA A 175 13.77 10.54 -19.74
N ASN A 176 13.51 9.25 -19.55
CA ASN A 176 12.15 8.71 -19.57
C ASN A 176 11.35 9.26 -18.36
N PRO A 177 10.21 9.95 -18.56
CA PRO A 177 9.40 10.51 -17.47
C PRO A 177 8.95 9.48 -16.43
N VAL A 178 8.70 8.22 -16.82
CA VAL A 178 8.37 7.13 -15.89
C VAL A 178 9.53 6.83 -14.94
N ILE A 179 10.78 6.91 -15.44
CA ILE A 179 11.97 6.72 -14.61
C ILE A 179 12.20 7.92 -13.70
N VAL A 180 11.91 9.13 -14.17
CA VAL A 180 11.94 10.35 -13.35
C VAL A 180 10.92 10.23 -12.21
N ALA A 181 9.64 9.97 -12.52
CA ALA A 181 8.59 9.79 -11.52
C ALA A 181 8.91 8.68 -10.51
N ARG A 182 9.45 7.54 -10.97
CA ARG A 182 9.93 6.47 -10.08
C ARG A 182 11.04 6.95 -9.15
N GLY A 183 11.93 7.84 -9.60
CA GLY A 183 12.97 8.45 -8.77
C GLY A 183 12.41 9.32 -7.65
N PHE A 184 11.34 10.08 -7.93
CA PHE A 184 10.62 10.86 -6.93
C PHE A 184 9.92 9.97 -5.89
N LEU A 185 9.10 9.02 -6.35
CA LEU A 185 8.38 8.07 -5.50
C LEU A 185 9.35 7.21 -4.66
N GLY A 186 10.47 6.83 -5.25
CA GLY A 186 11.55 6.10 -4.60
C GLY A 186 12.51 6.98 -3.81
N SER A 187 12.23 8.26 -3.60
CA SER A 187 13.07 9.13 -2.78
C SER A 187 12.85 8.86 -1.29
N ARG A 188 13.85 9.19 -0.47
CA ARG A 188 13.71 9.15 1.00
C ARG A 188 12.62 10.11 1.48
N GLU A 189 12.43 11.21 0.78
CA GLU A 189 11.43 12.22 1.12
C GLU A 189 10.01 11.70 0.91
N ALA A 190 9.71 11.12 -0.25
CA ALA A 190 8.43 10.49 -0.54
C ALA A 190 8.13 9.38 0.48
N ARG A 191 9.05 8.43 0.68
CA ARG A 191 8.90 7.38 1.70
C ARG A 191 8.62 7.93 3.09
N ALA A 192 9.31 9.00 3.48
CA ALA A 192 9.09 9.59 4.80
C ALA A 192 7.69 10.22 4.91
N LEU A 193 7.19 10.80 3.82
CA LEU A 193 5.83 11.33 3.72
C LEU A 193 4.81 10.20 3.84
N ASP A 194 4.93 9.11 3.08
CA ASP A 194 3.98 7.98 3.14
C ASP A 194 3.91 7.38 4.53
N VAL A 195 5.06 7.18 5.18
CA VAL A 195 5.12 6.62 6.53
C VAL A 195 4.42 7.52 7.51
N ARG A 196 4.66 8.85 7.47
CA ARG A 196 3.95 9.80 8.33
C ARG A 196 2.45 9.74 8.12
N LEU A 197 2.01 9.73 6.87
CA LEU A 197 0.59 9.70 6.51
C LEU A 197 -0.07 8.38 6.91
N ALA A 198 0.62 7.25 6.75
CA ALA A 198 0.11 5.95 7.16
C ALA A 198 0.00 5.85 8.69
N TYR A 199 0.97 6.38 9.45
CA TYR A 199 0.88 6.41 10.91
C TYR A 199 -0.24 7.32 11.40
N GLU A 200 -0.37 8.53 10.84
CA GLU A 200 -1.51 9.41 11.16
C GLU A 200 -2.83 8.76 10.74
N GLY A 201 -2.87 8.06 9.62
CA GLY A 201 -4.10 7.46 9.12
C GLY A 201 -4.56 6.24 9.88
N PHE A 202 -3.70 5.24 10.02
CA PHE A 202 -4.04 3.99 10.69
C PHE A 202 -3.95 4.08 12.21
N LEU A 203 -3.05 4.92 12.74
CA LEU A 203 -2.79 5.01 14.17
C LEU A 203 -3.15 6.39 14.76
N GLY A 204 -3.49 7.43 13.99
CA GLY A 204 -3.87 8.73 14.58
C GLY A 204 -2.75 9.36 15.42
N ARG A 205 -1.49 9.09 15.07
CA ARG A 205 -0.32 9.68 15.73
C ARG A 205 0.85 9.77 14.77
N ALA A 206 1.82 10.61 15.14
CA ALA A 206 3.09 10.67 14.45
C ALA A 206 3.92 9.40 14.68
N VAL A 207 4.67 9.01 13.65
CA VAL A 207 5.74 8.02 13.73
C VAL A 207 6.94 8.61 14.48
N ASP A 208 7.57 7.81 15.34
CA ASP A 208 8.81 8.22 16.02
C ASP A 208 10.03 8.12 15.07
N ALA A 209 11.15 8.75 15.45
CA ALA A 209 12.33 8.81 14.60
C ALA A 209 12.91 7.42 14.25
N GLY A 210 12.85 6.46 15.18
CA GLY A 210 13.34 5.11 14.95
C GLY A 210 12.42 4.31 14.02
N GLY A 211 11.12 4.38 14.27
CA GLY A 211 10.10 3.78 13.39
C GLY A 211 10.15 4.35 11.97
N LEU A 212 10.33 5.66 11.83
CA LEU A 212 10.44 6.33 10.53
C LEU A 212 11.65 5.84 9.74
N ALA A 213 12.82 5.78 10.37
CA ALA A 213 14.04 5.29 9.73
C ALA A 213 13.89 3.84 9.26
N LEU A 214 13.37 2.96 10.12
CA LEU A 214 13.13 1.55 9.80
C LEU A 214 12.20 1.41 8.59
N TRP A 215 11.09 2.15 8.57
CA TRP A 215 10.14 2.05 7.47
C TRP A 215 10.67 2.61 6.16
N ILE A 216 11.44 3.70 6.20
CA ILE A 216 12.11 4.24 5.00
C ILE A 216 13.04 3.20 4.39
N ASP A 217 13.84 2.50 5.20
CA ASP A 217 14.77 1.49 4.72
C ASP A 217 14.03 0.28 4.14
N ARG A 218 12.97 -0.16 4.82
CA ARG A 218 12.13 -1.27 4.36
C ARG A 218 11.43 -0.97 3.03
N LEU A 219 10.78 0.19 2.94
CA LEU A 219 10.16 0.65 1.69
C LEU A 219 11.21 0.88 0.59
N GLY A 220 12.44 1.25 0.93
CA GLY A 220 13.55 1.34 -0.03
C GLY A 220 13.94 -0.03 -0.61
N ALA A 221 13.83 -1.09 0.18
CA ALA A 221 14.13 -2.45 -0.26
C ALA A 221 12.99 -3.11 -1.03
N THR A 222 11.73 -2.86 -0.65
CA THR A 222 10.56 -3.56 -1.23
C THR A 222 9.77 -2.72 -2.23
N GLY A 223 9.69 -1.40 -2.04
CA GLY A 223 8.77 -0.53 -2.78
C GLY A 223 7.29 -0.86 -2.55
N ASP A 224 6.99 -1.59 -1.47
CA ASP A 224 5.66 -2.15 -1.17
C ASP A 224 5.02 -1.43 0.02
N GLU A 225 4.09 -0.54 -0.28
CA GLU A 225 3.37 0.29 0.69
C GLU A 225 2.19 -0.42 1.31
N GLN A 226 1.59 -1.37 0.58
CA GLN A 226 0.52 -2.22 1.10
C GLN A 226 1.07 -3.05 2.27
N LEU A 227 2.33 -3.45 2.23
CA LEU A 227 3.03 -4.08 3.36
C LEU A 227 3.18 -3.15 4.57
N LEU A 228 3.45 -1.86 4.38
CA LEU A 228 3.45 -0.87 5.46
C LEU A 228 2.06 -0.82 6.10
N TRP A 229 1.00 -0.65 5.30
CA TRP A 229 -0.38 -0.54 5.79
C TRP A 229 -0.81 -1.80 6.54
N ALA A 230 -0.57 -2.98 5.94
CA ALA A 230 -0.85 -4.26 6.58
C ALA A 230 -0.14 -4.39 7.93
N SER A 231 1.12 -3.96 8.01
CA SER A 231 1.90 -4.05 9.25
C SER A 231 1.38 -3.11 10.35
N LEU A 232 0.88 -1.91 9.98
CA LEU A 232 0.24 -1.00 10.92
C LEU A 232 -1.09 -1.57 11.41
N VAL A 233 -1.92 -2.11 10.52
CA VAL A 233 -3.21 -2.71 10.88
C VAL A 233 -3.03 -3.97 11.75
N VAL A 234 -2.01 -4.79 11.47
CA VAL A 234 -1.67 -5.98 12.28
C VAL A 234 -1.11 -5.61 13.67
N SER A 235 -0.62 -4.39 13.84
CA SER A 235 0.06 -3.99 15.07
C SER A 235 -0.86 -4.11 16.30
N ARG A 236 -0.24 -4.40 17.46
CA ARG A 236 -0.95 -4.40 18.74
C ARG A 236 -1.60 -3.05 19.00
N GLU A 237 -0.94 -1.95 18.64
CA GLU A 237 -1.46 -0.61 18.84
C GLU A 237 -2.75 -0.37 18.06
N TYR A 238 -2.82 -0.83 16.81
CA TYR A 238 -4.04 -0.74 16.03
C TYR A 238 -5.15 -1.57 16.67
N TYR A 239 -4.85 -2.80 17.09
CA TYR A 239 -5.79 -3.67 17.79
C TYR A 239 -6.34 -3.02 19.07
N ASP A 240 -5.47 -2.44 19.90
CA ASP A 240 -5.85 -1.80 21.18
C ASP A 240 -6.73 -0.55 20.97
N LYS A 241 -6.74 0.04 19.78
CA LYS A 241 -7.63 1.16 19.40
C LYS A 241 -9.00 0.71 18.93
N VAL A 242 -9.15 -0.53 18.47
CA VAL A 242 -10.44 -1.05 18.05
C VAL A 242 -11.33 -1.12 19.29
N PRO A 243 -12.43 -0.34 19.35
CA PRO A 243 -13.30 -0.36 20.51
C PRO A 243 -13.85 -1.77 20.71
N ALA A 244 -13.70 -2.31 21.93
CA ALA A 244 -14.59 -3.38 22.36
C ALA A 244 -16.02 -2.84 22.24
N ALA A 245 -16.91 -3.57 21.56
CA ALA A 245 -18.23 -3.10 21.14
C ALA A 245 -19.06 -2.48 22.29
N ASP A 246 -18.92 -1.17 22.47
CA ASP A 246 -19.88 -0.19 23.00
C ASP A 246 -19.19 1.18 23.17
N ARG A 247 -19.08 1.93 22.08
CA ARG A 247 -19.07 3.41 22.06
C ARG A 247 -19.11 3.88 20.61
N ALA A 248 -20.26 4.43 20.24
CA ALA A 248 -20.52 5.13 19.00
C ALA A 248 -19.59 6.34 18.84
N ARG A 249 -18.36 6.10 18.40
CA ARG A 249 -17.50 7.08 17.74
C ARG A 249 -16.72 6.33 16.68
N THR A 250 -17.27 6.30 15.47
CA THR A 250 -16.48 6.09 14.26
C THR A 250 -15.45 7.21 14.21
N VAL A 251 -14.26 6.96 14.75
CA VAL A 251 -13.09 7.74 14.35
C VAL A 251 -12.86 7.34 12.89
N PRO A 252 -12.98 8.26 11.92
CA PRO A 252 -12.58 7.95 10.56
C PRO A 252 -11.08 7.64 10.62
N VAL A 253 -10.74 6.35 10.52
CA VAL A 253 -9.36 5.91 10.37
C VAL A 253 -8.96 6.37 8.97
N ALA A 254 -7.90 7.17 8.90
CA ALA A 254 -7.67 7.98 7.72
C ALA A 254 -7.33 7.12 6.51
N VAL A 255 -8.04 7.46 5.45
CA VAL A 255 -7.82 7.07 4.08
C VAL A 255 -6.34 7.37 3.71
N PRO A 256 -5.55 6.39 3.20
CA PRO A 256 -4.18 6.65 2.78
C PRO A 256 -4.16 7.74 1.71
N VAL A 257 -3.05 8.47 1.57
CA VAL A 257 -2.99 9.65 0.72
C VAL A 257 -3.36 9.40 -0.74
N SER A 258 -3.03 8.21 -1.25
CA SER A 258 -3.53 7.65 -2.51
C SER A 258 -5.04 7.79 -2.71
N LEU A 259 -5.81 7.58 -1.64
CA LEU A 259 -7.27 7.66 -1.61
C LEU A 259 -7.78 9.06 -1.17
N ALA A 260 -6.97 9.85 -0.47
CA ALA A 260 -7.33 11.22 -0.05
C ALA A 260 -7.21 12.26 -1.17
N LEU A 261 -6.46 11.97 -2.24
CA LEU A 261 -6.36 12.83 -3.42
C LEU A 261 -7.63 12.85 -4.30
N GLY A 262 -8.61 11.96 -4.05
CA GLY A 262 -9.86 11.87 -4.80
C GLY A 262 -11.12 12.44 -4.12
N GLN A 263 -11.00 13.17 -3.01
CA GLN A 263 -12.14 13.69 -2.23
C GLN A 263 -12.13 15.23 -2.06
N GLY A 264 -11.51 15.95 -3.01
CA GLY A 264 -11.53 17.42 -3.08
C GLY A 264 -12.43 17.94 -4.17
#